data_AF-F0W241-F1
#
_entry.id   AF-F0W241-F1
#
_cell.length_a   1.000
_cell.length_b   1.000
_cell.length_c   1.000
_cell.angle_alpha   90.00
_cell.angle_beta   90.00
_cell.angle_gamma   90.00
#
_symmetry.space_group_name_H-M   'P 1'
#
loop_
_entity.id
_entity.type
_entity.pdbx_description
1 polymer ?
#
loop_
_entity_poly.entity_id
_entity_poly.type
_entity_poly.pdbx_seq_one_letter_code
_entity_poly.pdbx_strand_id
1 'polypeptide(L)'
;MSVVPTLFRHLCVSASKLKDNLHTGESLYNAIRSAALSPHPSLQGDWKRERDLLQQLQALHKNNESFGKTVRRLVRSKFDTSKDTSLLMDQQTNERIDEAFSTLRSLGKHLATIKNLKTQEAYLPKKRTGEMKYRVGEVINVGSQGTGVVCAWTFTRRLRAKKSPEVVYHLLLNAKKSRIERGKFYRATQDELSNIEKRKVVSPVKHPWILFFFEGFKDGCHIPCLELKRIYPEDTIDSVNETPDQSSTSSVSIVHLQSAHENQLLEYLRSTDTSTVQYAMAILEGKWMGEYGSDIQQQVLYATQQLNAGDVYSARVMLKRITAQYPDYAYVWSKLGMVEVRDGNYKQAIVHYQCALKRKPYMVDALLGVGTCAAKLSRWNLAHESAAKVLSIQPSNETARCLLQTALYEALGGKGTSKKKQNK
;
A
#
# COMPACT_ATOMS: atom_id res chain seq x y z
N MET A 1 -14.00 26.30 35.30
CA MET A 1 -13.94 24.88 34.87
C MET A 1 -12.82 24.73 33.85
N SER A 2 -11.83 23.87 34.10
CA SER A 2 -10.64 23.75 33.24
C SER A 2 -11.00 23.32 31.81
N VAL A 3 -10.67 24.14 30.82
CA VAL A 3 -10.92 23.93 29.38
C VAL A 3 -10.34 22.60 28.89
N VAL A 4 -9.20 22.18 29.44
CA VAL A 4 -8.44 20.99 29.05
C VAL A 4 -9.24 19.68 29.22
N PRO A 5 -9.82 19.34 30.40
CA PRO A 5 -10.73 18.21 30.55
C PRO A 5 -11.93 18.18 29.60
N THR A 6 -12.51 19.34 29.27
CA THR A 6 -13.63 19.42 28.34
C THR A 6 -13.18 19.08 26.91
N LEU A 7 -12.08 19.68 26.44
CA LEU A 7 -11.49 19.36 25.12
C LEU A 7 -11.11 17.88 25.02
N PHE A 8 -10.50 17.35 26.07
CA PHE A 8 -10.13 15.93 26.15
C PHE A 8 -11.35 15.00 26.01
N ARG A 9 -12.47 15.32 26.68
CA ARG A 9 -13.72 14.56 26.55
C ARG A 9 -14.27 14.61 25.12
N HIS A 10 -14.25 15.78 24.48
CA HIS A 10 -14.71 15.91 23.10
C HIS A 10 -13.88 15.08 22.11
N LEU A 11 -12.55 15.04 22.27
CA LEU A 11 -11.69 14.21 21.45
C LEU A 11 -12.02 12.73 21.58
N CYS A 12 -12.24 12.26 22.81
CA CYS A 12 -12.62 10.87 23.07
C CYS A 12 -13.95 10.50 22.40
N VAL A 13 -14.96 11.38 22.47
CA VAL A 13 -16.27 11.13 21.85
C VAL A 13 -16.16 11.08 20.32
N SER A 14 -15.41 12.01 19.72
CA SER A 14 -15.22 12.04 18.26
C SER A 14 -14.48 10.80 17.76
N ALA A 15 -13.45 10.35 18.48
CA ALA A 15 -12.71 9.14 18.15
C ALA A 15 -13.59 7.87 18.28
N SER A 16 -14.44 7.79 19.31
CA SER A 16 -15.38 6.68 19.48
C SER A 16 -16.37 6.60 18.32
N LYS A 17 -17.00 7.72 17.97
CA LYS A 17 -17.95 7.77 16.85
C LYS A 17 -17.32 7.35 15.52
N LEU A 18 -16.07 7.77 15.28
CA LEU A 18 -15.35 7.37 14.09
C LEU A 18 -15.10 5.85 14.07
N LYS A 19 -14.71 5.25 15.20
CA LYS A 19 -14.58 3.79 15.29
C LYS A 19 -15.91 3.07 15.06
N ASP A 20 -17.00 3.56 15.61
CA ASP A 20 -18.32 2.94 15.43
C ASP A 20 -18.69 2.91 13.94
N ASN A 21 -18.50 4.04 13.25
CA ASN A 21 -18.65 4.14 11.79
C ASN A 21 -17.75 3.16 11.02
N LEU A 22 -16.51 2.98 11.48
CA LEU A 22 -15.59 2.01 10.87
C LEU A 22 -16.08 0.56 11.04
N HIS A 23 -16.57 0.21 12.22
CA HIS A 23 -17.10 -1.14 12.49
C HIS A 23 -18.36 -1.45 11.69
N THR A 24 -19.25 -0.48 11.51
CA THR A 24 -20.48 -0.65 10.72
C THR A 24 -20.23 -0.60 9.21
N GLY A 25 -19.02 -0.22 8.79
CA GLY A 25 -18.68 -0.08 7.38
C GLY A 25 -18.91 1.32 6.80
N GLU A 26 -19.41 2.26 7.59
CA GLU A 26 -19.77 3.63 7.22
C GLU A 26 -18.57 4.61 7.31
N SER A 27 -17.45 4.31 6.65
CA SER A 27 -16.23 5.13 6.69
C SER A 27 -15.88 5.77 5.35
N LEU A 28 -15.07 6.83 5.35
CA LEU A 28 -14.50 7.39 4.11
C LEU A 28 -13.59 6.37 3.43
N TYR A 29 -12.86 5.61 4.24
CA TYR A 29 -12.10 4.45 3.78
C TYR A 29 -12.95 3.48 2.94
N ASN A 30 -14.09 3.03 3.46
CA ASN A 30 -14.95 2.12 2.74
C ASN A 30 -15.65 2.79 1.55
N ALA A 31 -16.04 4.06 1.66
CA ALA A 31 -16.68 4.80 0.58
C ALA A 31 -15.77 5.00 -0.64
N ILE A 32 -14.49 5.30 -0.42
CA ILE A 32 -13.50 5.40 -1.50
C ILE A 32 -13.25 4.02 -2.09
N ARG A 33 -13.13 2.98 -1.24
CA ARG A 33 -12.90 1.59 -1.67
C ARG A 33 -14.07 0.97 -2.41
N SER A 34 -15.30 1.44 -2.15
CA SER A 34 -16.51 0.98 -2.84
C SER A 34 -16.85 1.80 -4.09
N ALA A 35 -15.97 2.72 -4.49
CA ALA A 35 -16.19 3.65 -5.61
C ALA A 35 -17.42 4.57 -5.42
N ALA A 36 -17.98 4.65 -4.20
CA ALA A 36 -19.03 5.60 -3.86
C ALA A 36 -18.54 7.05 -3.95
N LEU A 37 -17.22 7.27 -3.80
CA LEU A 37 -16.57 8.57 -3.92
C LEU A 37 -15.48 8.55 -4.98
N SER A 38 -15.35 9.68 -5.69
CA SER A 38 -14.14 9.97 -6.45
C SER A 38 -12.99 10.25 -5.47
N PRO A 39 -11.85 9.56 -5.59
CA PRO A 39 -10.65 9.81 -4.78
C PRO A 39 -9.97 11.13 -5.19
N HIS A 40 -10.60 12.23 -4.81
CA HIS A 40 -10.07 13.57 -4.90
C HIS A 40 -8.89 13.74 -3.91
N PRO A 41 -7.83 14.50 -4.22
CA PRO A 41 -6.67 14.67 -3.34
C PRO A 41 -7.01 15.10 -1.90
N SER A 42 -8.04 15.94 -1.74
CA SER A 42 -8.53 16.34 -0.41
C SER A 42 -9.08 15.16 0.41
N LEU A 43 -9.78 14.23 -0.23
CA LEU A 43 -10.32 13.03 0.42
C LEU A 43 -9.23 11.98 0.70
N GLN A 44 -8.12 11.99 -0.04
CA GLN A 44 -7.00 11.08 0.19
C GLN A 44 -6.28 11.36 1.52
N GLY A 45 -6.06 12.65 1.83
CA GLY A 45 -5.48 13.04 3.12
C GLY A 45 -6.39 12.68 4.29
N ASP A 46 -7.70 12.85 4.09
CA ASP A 46 -8.73 12.43 5.02
C ASP A 46 -8.70 10.90 5.25
N TRP A 47 -8.77 10.14 4.18
CA TRP A 47 -8.69 8.69 4.19
C TRP A 47 -7.45 8.16 4.91
N LYS A 48 -6.27 8.73 4.62
CA LYS A 48 -5.00 8.31 5.25
C LYS A 48 -5.06 8.51 6.77
N ARG A 49 -5.59 9.63 7.23
CA ARG A 49 -5.73 9.92 8.67
C ARG A 49 -6.66 8.94 9.38
N GLU A 50 -7.80 8.61 8.78
CA GLU A 50 -8.74 7.62 9.33
C GLU A 50 -8.06 6.24 9.49
N ARG A 51 -7.24 5.88 8.51
CA ARG A 51 -6.51 4.62 8.50
C ARG A 51 -5.34 4.58 9.49
N ASP A 52 -4.59 5.66 9.63
CA ASP A 52 -3.52 5.75 10.64
C ASP A 52 -4.11 5.61 12.06
N LEU A 53 -5.28 6.22 12.30
CA LEU A 53 -6.02 6.05 13.55
C LEU A 53 -6.46 4.60 13.76
N LEU A 54 -6.96 3.92 12.73
CA LEU A 54 -7.31 2.50 12.79
C LEU A 54 -6.12 1.63 13.20
N GLN A 55 -4.95 1.82 12.59
CA GLN A 55 -3.76 1.05 12.93
C GLN A 55 -3.36 1.25 14.39
N GLN A 56 -3.43 2.49 14.90
CA GLN A 56 -3.17 2.79 16.30
C GLN A 56 -4.19 2.12 17.23
N LEU A 57 -5.48 2.17 16.90
CA LEU A 57 -6.52 1.50 17.69
C LEU A 57 -6.37 -0.03 17.69
N GLN A 58 -6.02 -0.63 16.56
CA GLN A 58 -5.78 -2.07 16.42
C GLN A 58 -4.54 -2.55 17.16
N ALA A 59 -3.43 -1.80 17.07
CA ALA A 59 -2.20 -2.09 17.80
C ALA A 59 -2.46 -2.12 19.32
N LEU A 60 -3.35 -1.27 19.81
CA LEU A 60 -3.71 -1.20 21.22
C LEU A 60 -4.73 -2.28 21.64
N HIS A 61 -5.56 -2.78 20.72
CA HIS A 61 -6.52 -3.84 21.02
C HIS A 61 -5.86 -5.19 21.31
N LYS A 62 -4.63 -5.42 20.81
CA LYS A 62 -3.80 -6.58 21.16
C LYS A 62 -3.47 -6.67 22.66
N ASN A 63 -3.70 -5.61 23.43
CA ASN A 63 -3.39 -5.54 24.87
C ASN A 63 -4.61 -5.81 25.79
N ASN A 64 -5.72 -6.36 25.28
CA ASN A 64 -6.91 -6.76 26.07
C ASN A 64 -7.53 -5.66 26.97
N GLU A 65 -7.34 -4.39 26.64
CA GLU A 65 -7.98 -3.28 27.37
C GLU A 65 -9.35 -2.91 26.80
N SER A 66 -10.25 -2.46 27.67
CA SER A 66 -11.56 -1.98 27.24
C SER A 66 -11.43 -0.73 26.37
N PHE A 67 -12.14 -0.73 25.24
CA PHE A 67 -12.03 0.30 24.20
C PHE A 67 -12.07 1.75 24.73
N GLY A 68 -12.94 2.03 25.70
CA GLY A 68 -13.06 3.36 26.31
C GLY A 68 -11.85 3.81 27.14
N LYS A 69 -11.14 2.87 27.81
CA LYS A 69 -9.88 3.17 28.53
C LYS A 69 -8.72 3.37 27.54
N THR A 70 -8.71 2.59 26.47
CA THR A 70 -7.69 2.61 25.42
C THR A 70 -7.71 3.91 24.61
N VAL A 71 -8.88 4.39 24.20
CA VAL A 71 -9.02 5.68 23.51
C VAL A 71 -8.58 6.83 24.40
N ARG A 72 -8.97 6.81 25.69
CA ARG A 72 -8.49 7.81 26.66
C ARG A 72 -6.97 7.78 26.81
N ARG A 73 -6.34 6.61 26.79
CA ARG A 73 -4.88 6.47 26.85
C ARG A 73 -4.19 6.98 25.59
N LEU A 74 -4.70 6.65 24.40
CA LEU A 74 -4.17 7.15 23.12
C LEU A 74 -4.26 8.68 23.06
N VAL A 75 -5.44 9.23 23.37
CA VAL A 75 -5.64 10.68 23.42
C VAL A 75 -4.71 11.28 24.49
N ARG A 76 -4.61 10.72 25.70
CA ARG A 76 -3.67 11.19 26.75
C ARG A 76 -2.21 11.13 26.32
N SER A 77 -1.79 10.09 25.61
CA SER A 77 -0.40 9.96 25.12
C SER A 77 0.00 11.05 24.13
N LYS A 78 -0.97 11.64 23.40
CA LYS A 78 -0.76 12.84 22.58
C LYS A 78 -0.70 14.13 23.41
N PHE A 79 -1.06 14.06 24.69
CA PHE A 79 -1.01 15.16 25.65
C PHE A 79 0.06 15.00 26.73
N ASP A 80 0.76 13.85 26.80
CA ASP A 80 1.79 13.57 27.80
C ASP A 80 3.19 13.79 27.21
N THR A 81 3.86 14.86 27.66
CA THR A 81 5.33 14.94 27.66
C THR A 81 5.78 15.31 29.06
N SER A 82 6.15 14.31 29.85
CA SER A 82 6.83 14.53 31.13
C SER A 82 8.32 14.74 30.88
N LYS A 83 8.82 15.95 31.16
CA LYS A 83 9.91 16.25 32.11
C LYS A 83 10.24 17.75 32.09
N ASP A 84 9.89 18.41 33.20
CA ASP A 84 10.35 19.69 33.77
C ASP A 84 10.76 20.87 32.86
N THR A 85 10.10 22.02 33.02
CA THR A 85 10.69 23.24 33.62
C THR A 85 9.65 24.36 33.77
N SER A 86 9.66 24.99 34.94
CA SER A 86 8.58 25.78 35.55
C SER A 86 8.42 27.23 35.06
N LEU A 87 8.73 27.54 33.80
CA LEU A 87 8.47 28.88 33.20
C LEU A 87 7.98 28.82 31.73
N LEU A 88 7.90 27.62 31.13
CA LEU A 88 7.39 27.37 29.76
C LEU A 88 5.93 26.85 29.73
N MET A 89 5.29 26.79 30.90
CA MET A 89 3.99 26.13 31.10
C MET A 89 2.87 26.73 30.24
N ASP A 90 2.81 28.05 30.09
CA ASP A 90 1.72 28.68 29.34
C ASP A 90 1.84 28.45 27.84
N GLN A 91 3.05 28.56 27.27
CA GLN A 91 3.26 28.34 25.83
C GLN A 91 3.06 26.87 25.45
N GLN A 92 3.62 25.93 26.20
CA GLN A 92 3.41 24.50 25.94
C GLN A 92 1.95 24.09 26.16
N THR A 93 1.27 24.69 27.14
CA THR A 93 -0.17 24.44 27.35
C THR A 93 -1.00 25.01 26.21
N ASN A 94 -0.67 26.20 25.71
CA ASN A 94 -1.34 26.80 24.55
C ASN A 94 -1.10 25.98 23.28
N GLU A 95 0.14 25.55 23.01
CA GLU A 95 0.45 24.67 21.87
C GLU A 95 -0.31 23.34 21.93
N ARG A 96 -0.41 22.73 23.12
CA ARG A 96 -1.23 21.51 23.33
C ARG A 96 -2.71 21.76 23.10
N ILE A 97 -3.22 22.91 23.55
CA ILE A 97 -4.61 23.29 23.33
C ILE A 97 -4.87 23.51 21.83
N ASP A 98 -3.94 24.16 21.11
CA ASP A 98 -4.02 24.40 19.68
C ASP A 98 -4.00 23.09 18.88
N GLU A 99 -3.14 22.14 19.24
CA GLU A 99 -3.11 20.81 18.64
C GLU A 99 -4.43 20.03 18.91
N ALA A 100 -4.97 20.14 20.12
CA ALA A 100 -6.28 19.56 20.46
C ALA A 100 -7.42 20.17 19.62
N PHE A 101 -7.42 21.48 19.42
CA PHE A 101 -8.41 22.15 18.58
C PHE A 101 -8.25 21.78 17.10
N SER A 102 -7.01 21.67 16.61
CA SER A 102 -6.71 21.23 15.25
C SER A 102 -7.23 19.81 14.98
N THR A 103 -6.96 18.89 15.90
CA THR A 103 -7.45 17.50 15.83
C THR A 103 -8.98 17.42 15.95
N LEU A 104 -9.62 18.18 16.84
CA LEU A 104 -11.08 18.29 16.93
C LEU A 104 -11.69 18.80 15.62
N ARG A 105 -11.13 19.86 15.04
CA ARG A 105 -11.60 20.44 13.78
C ARG A 105 -11.48 19.44 12.64
N SER A 106 -10.37 18.71 12.59
CA SER A 106 -10.16 17.63 11.62
C SER A 106 -11.21 16.52 11.77
N LEU A 107 -11.33 15.92 12.95
CA LEU A 107 -12.30 14.86 13.22
C LEU A 107 -13.75 15.32 13.02
N GLY A 108 -14.05 16.57 13.36
CA GLY A 108 -15.37 17.16 13.14
C GLY A 108 -15.74 17.24 11.65
N LYS A 109 -14.81 17.72 10.80
CA LYS A 109 -14.99 17.73 9.34
C LYS A 109 -15.21 16.32 8.79
N HIS A 110 -14.42 15.37 9.25
CA HIS A 110 -14.53 13.95 8.90
C HIS A 110 -15.91 13.35 9.20
N LEU A 111 -16.34 13.48 10.46
CA LEU A 111 -17.63 12.96 10.90
C LEU A 111 -18.79 13.65 10.18
N ALA A 112 -18.66 14.94 9.87
CA ALA A 112 -19.64 15.67 9.06
C ALA A 112 -19.73 15.10 7.64
N THR A 113 -18.61 14.75 7.01
CA THR A 113 -18.60 14.11 5.68
C THR A 113 -19.27 12.74 5.72
N ILE A 114 -18.93 11.90 6.71
CA ILE A 114 -19.59 10.59 6.87
C ILE A 114 -21.09 10.76 7.06
N LYS A 115 -21.51 11.71 7.90
CA LYS A 115 -22.93 12.00 8.13
C LYS A 115 -23.63 12.44 6.83
N ASN A 116 -23.01 13.30 6.03
CA ASN A 116 -23.54 13.73 4.74
C ASN A 116 -23.72 12.52 3.78
N LEU A 117 -22.74 11.62 3.72
CA LEU A 117 -22.83 10.41 2.91
C LEU A 117 -23.94 9.46 3.38
N LYS A 118 -24.14 9.37 4.70
CA LYS A 118 -25.26 8.63 5.28
C LYS A 118 -26.61 9.24 4.90
N THR A 119 -26.73 10.57 4.91
CA THR A 119 -27.95 11.25 4.45
C THR A 119 -28.21 11.07 2.95
N GLN A 120 -27.16 10.78 2.17
CA GLN A 120 -27.27 10.46 0.75
C GLN A 120 -27.45 8.96 0.49
N GLU A 121 -27.68 8.15 1.54
CA GLU A 121 -27.87 6.70 1.46
C GLU A 121 -26.70 5.96 0.77
N ALA A 122 -25.50 6.55 0.77
CA ALA A 122 -24.35 6.04 0.02
C ALA A 122 -23.86 4.65 0.50
N TYR A 123 -24.19 4.28 1.74
CA TYR A 123 -23.79 3.03 2.38
C TYR A 123 -24.89 1.95 2.41
N LEU A 124 -26.10 2.26 1.96
CA LEU A 124 -27.18 1.27 1.91
C LEU A 124 -26.95 0.30 0.74
N PRO A 125 -27.31 -1.00 0.91
CA PRO A 125 -27.28 -1.95 -0.19
C PRO A 125 -28.14 -1.48 -1.36
N LYS A 126 -27.54 -1.32 -2.53
CA LYS A 126 -28.21 -0.92 -3.75
C LYS A 126 -28.85 -2.14 -4.41
N LYS A 127 -30.06 -1.93 -4.94
CA LYS A 127 -30.80 -2.95 -5.70
C LYS A 127 -30.72 -2.68 -7.18
N ARG A 128 -30.48 -3.72 -7.98
CA ARG A 128 -30.49 -3.61 -9.43
C ARG A 128 -31.90 -3.35 -9.93
N THR A 129 -31.99 -2.69 -11.08
CA THR A 129 -33.21 -2.62 -11.88
C THR A 129 -33.01 -3.44 -13.15
N GLY A 130 -34.10 -3.91 -13.76
CA GLY A 130 -34.05 -4.67 -15.01
C GLY A 130 -33.44 -3.91 -16.20
N GLU A 131 -33.29 -2.59 -16.08
CA GLU A 131 -32.67 -1.73 -17.08
C GLU A 131 -31.13 -1.83 -17.07
N MET A 132 -30.52 -2.30 -15.98
CA MET A 132 -29.06 -2.38 -15.82
C MET A 132 -28.48 -3.60 -16.53
N LYS A 133 -27.66 -3.37 -17.57
CA LYS A 133 -27.00 -4.43 -18.37
C LYS A 133 -25.75 -4.98 -17.69
N TYR A 134 -24.95 -4.14 -17.05
CA TYR A 134 -23.61 -4.52 -16.58
C TYR A 134 -23.55 -4.67 -15.06
N ARG A 135 -22.66 -5.54 -14.58
CA ARG A 135 -22.44 -5.81 -13.14
C ARG A 135 -21.10 -5.27 -12.67
N VAL A 136 -21.00 -4.91 -11.39
CA VAL A 136 -19.70 -4.60 -10.77
C VAL A 136 -18.75 -5.79 -10.93
N GLY A 137 -17.53 -5.53 -11.41
CA GLY A 137 -16.52 -6.54 -11.72
C GLY A 137 -16.45 -6.94 -13.20
N GLU A 138 -17.49 -6.69 -13.99
CA GLU A 138 -17.45 -7.02 -15.43
C GLU A 138 -16.43 -6.16 -16.19
N VAL A 139 -15.72 -6.79 -17.12
CA VAL A 139 -14.83 -6.11 -18.05
C VAL A 139 -15.58 -5.85 -19.35
N ILE A 140 -15.64 -4.58 -19.74
CA ILE A 140 -16.41 -4.11 -20.89
C ILE A 140 -15.56 -3.26 -21.82
N ASN A 141 -16.04 -3.10 -23.05
CA ASN A 141 -15.46 -2.21 -24.04
C ASN A 141 -16.10 -0.82 -23.95
N VAL A 142 -15.26 0.20 -23.94
CA VAL A 142 -15.60 1.61 -23.69
C VAL A 142 -15.24 2.43 -24.92
N GLY A 143 -15.94 2.17 -26.03
CA GLY A 143 -15.72 2.85 -27.32
C GLY A 143 -14.25 2.99 -27.72
N SER A 144 -13.80 4.23 -27.95
CA SER A 144 -12.43 4.56 -28.33
C SER A 144 -11.42 4.53 -27.17
N GLN A 145 -11.87 4.38 -25.92
CA GLN A 145 -11.01 4.38 -24.73
C GLN A 145 -10.42 2.99 -24.40
N GLY A 146 -10.90 1.94 -25.07
CA GLY A 146 -10.45 0.56 -24.88
C GLY A 146 -11.25 -0.19 -23.82
N THR A 147 -10.59 -1.05 -23.04
CA THR A 147 -11.26 -1.89 -22.04
C THR A 147 -11.25 -1.27 -20.65
N GLY A 148 -12.33 -1.47 -19.90
CA GLY A 148 -12.47 -1.03 -18.51
C GLY A 148 -13.27 -2.00 -17.66
N VAL A 149 -13.17 -1.86 -16.34
CA VAL A 149 -13.93 -2.67 -15.37
C VAL A 149 -14.96 -1.81 -14.66
N VAL A 150 -16.17 -2.32 -14.52
CA VAL A 150 -17.27 -1.67 -13.78
C VAL A 150 -16.96 -1.73 -12.29
N CYS A 151 -16.81 -0.56 -11.66
CA CYS A 151 -16.53 -0.46 -10.23
C CYS A 151 -17.76 -0.05 -9.42
N ALA A 152 -18.67 0.71 -10.03
CA ALA A 152 -19.90 1.16 -9.41
C ALA A 152 -20.90 1.56 -10.49
N TRP A 153 -22.18 1.63 -10.11
CA TRP A 153 -23.22 2.26 -10.91
C TRP A 153 -24.09 3.18 -10.05
N THR A 154 -24.70 4.16 -10.71
CA THR A 154 -25.69 5.06 -10.14
C THR A 154 -26.95 5.04 -11.00
N PHE A 155 -28.10 4.98 -10.33
CA PHE A 155 -29.42 4.98 -10.96
C PHE A 155 -30.17 6.22 -10.51
N THR A 156 -30.54 7.09 -11.45
CA THR A 156 -31.31 8.29 -11.13
C THR A 156 -32.77 8.09 -11.56
N ARG A 157 -33.63 7.80 -10.58
CA ARG A 157 -35.08 7.73 -10.78
C ARG A 157 -35.62 9.16 -10.85
N ARG A 158 -36.08 9.62 -12.02
CA ARG A 158 -36.46 11.04 -12.19
C ARG A 158 -37.82 11.32 -11.54
N LEU A 159 -37.87 12.38 -10.73
CA LEU A 159 -39.09 12.92 -10.10
C LEU A 159 -39.96 13.78 -11.05
N ARG A 160 -39.52 14.03 -12.30
CA ARG A 160 -40.29 14.82 -13.28
C ARG A 160 -40.38 14.11 -14.64
N ALA A 161 -41.59 14.09 -15.19
CA ALA A 161 -42.11 13.24 -16.27
C ALA A 161 -41.47 13.38 -17.68
N LYS A 162 -40.33 14.04 -17.87
CA LYS A 162 -39.83 14.42 -19.22
C LYS A 162 -38.47 13.88 -19.65
N LYS A 163 -37.79 13.05 -18.88
CA LYS A 163 -36.55 12.38 -19.34
C LYS A 163 -36.50 10.94 -18.83
N SER A 164 -35.98 10.03 -19.65
CA SER A 164 -35.82 8.61 -19.32
C SER A 164 -34.90 8.39 -18.11
N PRO A 165 -35.13 7.34 -17.31
CA PRO A 165 -34.18 6.91 -16.28
C PRO A 165 -32.82 6.66 -16.94
N GLU A 166 -31.74 7.07 -16.26
CA GLU A 166 -30.40 7.03 -16.81
C GLU A 166 -29.47 6.30 -15.84
N VAL A 167 -28.86 5.23 -16.34
CA VAL A 167 -27.88 4.42 -15.61
C VAL A 167 -26.49 4.88 -16.02
N VAL A 168 -25.72 5.34 -15.03
CA VAL A 168 -24.33 5.77 -15.24
C VAL A 168 -23.40 4.80 -14.51
N TYR A 169 -22.46 4.23 -15.27
CA TYR A 169 -21.42 3.33 -14.76
C TYR A 169 -20.12 4.09 -14.51
N HIS A 170 -19.46 3.75 -13.40
CA HIS A 170 -18.14 4.23 -13.02
C HIS A 170 -17.10 3.15 -13.31
N LEU A 171 -16.14 3.47 -14.18
CA LEU A 171 -15.21 2.52 -14.78
C LEU A 171 -13.77 2.87 -14.44
N LEU A 172 -12.96 1.85 -14.17
CA LEU A 172 -11.50 1.96 -14.24
C LEU A 172 -11.05 1.46 -15.60
N LEU A 173 -10.42 2.33 -16.39
CA LEU A 173 -9.92 2.00 -17.72
C LEU A 173 -8.54 1.37 -17.66
N ASN A 174 -8.21 0.55 -18.65
CA ASN A 174 -6.89 -0.05 -18.76
C ASN A 174 -5.83 1.04 -19.04
N ALA A 175 -4.87 1.16 -18.11
CA ALA A 175 -3.92 2.27 -18.07
C ALA A 175 -2.98 2.33 -19.29
N LYS A 176 -2.79 1.22 -20.01
CA LYS A 176 -1.95 1.19 -21.23
C LYS A 176 -2.59 1.82 -22.46
N LYS A 177 -3.93 1.97 -22.49
CA LYS A 177 -4.68 2.43 -23.68
C LYS A 177 -5.46 3.72 -23.46
N SER A 178 -5.62 4.17 -22.23
CA SER A 178 -6.42 5.35 -21.91
C SER A 178 -5.60 6.65 -21.92
N ARG A 179 -6.17 7.73 -22.48
CA ARG A 179 -5.64 9.11 -22.40
C ARG A 179 -6.07 9.84 -21.12
N ILE A 180 -6.85 9.20 -20.25
CA ILE A 180 -7.46 9.83 -19.06
C ILE A 180 -6.46 9.88 -17.90
N GLU A 181 -6.55 10.94 -17.09
CA GLU A 181 -5.73 11.12 -15.89
C GLU A 181 -5.76 9.87 -14.99
N ARG A 182 -4.56 9.42 -14.60
CA ARG A 182 -4.37 8.33 -13.64
C ARG A 182 -5.05 8.74 -12.32
N GLY A 183 -6.21 8.17 -12.05
CA GLY A 183 -6.92 8.36 -10.80
C GLY A 183 -8.32 9.00 -10.86
N LYS A 184 -8.95 9.04 -12.03
CA LYS A 184 -10.38 9.38 -12.12
C LYS A 184 -11.17 8.19 -12.66
N PHE A 185 -12.36 7.98 -12.11
CA PHE A 185 -13.32 7.06 -12.72
C PHE A 185 -13.79 7.66 -14.05
N TYR A 186 -13.78 6.83 -15.08
CA TYR A 186 -14.49 7.16 -16.30
C TYR A 186 -15.98 6.92 -16.08
N ARG A 187 -16.80 7.94 -16.36
CA ARG A 187 -18.25 7.84 -16.25
C ARG A 187 -18.81 7.64 -17.64
N ALA A 188 -19.59 6.59 -17.82
CA ALA A 188 -20.17 6.24 -19.11
C ALA A 188 -21.65 5.90 -18.93
N THR A 189 -22.46 6.34 -19.89
CA THR A 189 -23.83 5.84 -20.03
C THR A 189 -23.81 4.44 -20.62
N GLN A 190 -24.92 3.74 -20.49
CA GLN A 190 -25.04 2.37 -20.98
C GLN A 190 -24.87 2.23 -22.51
N ASP A 191 -25.15 3.28 -23.27
CA ASP A 191 -25.07 3.30 -24.74
C ASP A 191 -23.63 3.49 -25.24
N GLU A 192 -22.75 4.05 -24.41
CA GLU A 192 -21.31 4.17 -24.69
C GLU A 192 -20.56 2.85 -24.48
N LEU A 193 -21.22 1.84 -23.91
CA LEU A 193 -20.62 0.61 -23.43
C LEU A 193 -21.09 -0.58 -24.24
N SER A 194 -20.15 -1.49 -24.51
CA SER A 194 -20.44 -2.74 -25.21
C SER A 194 -19.73 -3.93 -24.55
N ASN A 195 -20.35 -5.10 -24.63
CA ASN A 195 -19.71 -6.35 -24.23
C ASN A 195 -18.46 -6.62 -25.07
N ILE A 196 -17.46 -7.25 -24.47
CA ILE A 196 -16.35 -7.80 -25.23
C ILE A 196 -16.89 -8.92 -26.12
N GLU A 197 -16.45 -8.95 -27.39
CA GLU A 197 -16.83 -9.99 -28.34
C GLU A 197 -16.61 -11.39 -27.75
N LYS A 198 -17.63 -12.25 -27.83
CA LYS A 198 -17.63 -13.61 -27.23
C LYS A 198 -16.44 -14.50 -27.62
N ARG A 199 -15.75 -14.19 -28.72
CA ARG A 199 -14.57 -14.94 -29.21
C ARG A 199 -13.24 -14.48 -28.62
N LYS A 200 -13.20 -13.36 -27.90
CA LYS A 200 -11.97 -12.82 -27.30
C LYS A 200 -11.84 -13.28 -25.85
N VAL A 201 -10.66 -13.80 -25.48
CA VAL A 201 -10.30 -14.07 -24.09
C VAL A 201 -10.30 -12.75 -23.32
N VAL A 202 -11.16 -12.65 -22.31
CA VAL A 202 -11.24 -11.47 -21.46
C VAL A 202 -10.05 -11.47 -20.52
N SER A 203 -9.21 -10.43 -20.62
CA SER A 203 -8.03 -10.28 -19.77
C SER A 203 -8.28 -9.28 -18.63
N PRO A 204 -7.60 -9.42 -17.49
CA PRO A 204 -7.72 -8.48 -16.39
C PRO A 204 -7.33 -7.07 -16.82
N VAL A 205 -8.17 -6.10 -16.43
CA VAL A 205 -7.87 -4.67 -16.57
C VAL A 205 -6.65 -4.32 -15.70
N LYS A 206 -5.60 -3.80 -16.34
CA LYS A 206 -4.39 -3.33 -15.66
C LYS A 206 -4.54 -1.85 -15.33
N HIS A 207 -4.88 -1.54 -14.09
CA HIS A 207 -5.00 -0.17 -13.58
C HIS A 207 -4.39 -0.09 -12.17
N PRO A 208 -3.63 0.97 -11.81
CA PRO A 208 -2.97 1.07 -10.50
C PRO A 208 -3.92 0.91 -9.30
N TRP A 209 -5.21 1.25 -9.51
CA TRP A 209 -6.20 1.22 -8.45
C TRP A 209 -7.04 -0.04 -8.38
N ILE A 210 -6.83 -1.01 -9.27
CA ILE A 210 -7.66 -2.21 -9.34
C ILE A 210 -7.74 -2.96 -7.99
N LEU A 211 -6.63 -2.99 -7.24
CA LEU A 211 -6.50 -3.68 -5.96
C LEU A 211 -7.23 -3.00 -4.79
N PHE A 212 -7.67 -1.75 -4.97
CA PHE A 212 -8.55 -1.12 -3.98
C PHE A 212 -9.95 -1.72 -4.04
N PHE A 213 -10.42 -2.06 -5.24
CA PHE A 213 -11.81 -2.46 -5.49
C PHE A 213 -11.97 -3.99 -5.60
N PHE A 214 -10.95 -4.70 -6.09
CA PHE A 214 -11.10 -6.11 -6.44
C PHE A 214 -10.06 -7.01 -5.75
N GLU A 215 -10.48 -8.23 -5.44
CA GLU A 215 -9.71 -9.26 -4.72
C GLU A 215 -9.15 -10.35 -5.66
N GLY A 216 -9.45 -10.27 -6.95
CA GLY A 216 -9.09 -11.32 -7.89
C GLY A 216 -9.69 -11.11 -9.26
N PHE A 217 -9.41 -12.05 -10.17
CA PHE A 217 -10.00 -12.13 -11.49
C PHE A 217 -10.34 -13.59 -11.79
N LYS A 218 -11.62 -13.89 -12.01
CA LYS A 218 -12.15 -15.25 -12.25
C LYS A 218 -13.26 -15.16 -13.29
N ASP A 219 -13.28 -16.10 -14.23
CA ASP A 219 -14.31 -16.21 -15.28
C ASP A 219 -14.53 -14.91 -16.10
N GLY A 220 -13.45 -14.18 -16.39
CA GLY A 220 -13.52 -12.93 -17.15
C GLY A 220 -14.00 -11.71 -16.37
N CYS A 221 -14.27 -11.87 -15.07
CA CYS A 221 -14.74 -10.80 -14.18
C CYS A 221 -13.75 -10.56 -13.03
N HIS A 222 -13.64 -9.32 -12.57
CA HIS A 222 -12.93 -9.01 -11.33
C HIS A 222 -13.82 -9.32 -10.13
N ILE A 223 -13.26 -9.98 -9.13
CA ILE A 223 -13.97 -10.36 -7.91
C ILE A 223 -14.09 -9.12 -7.01
N PRO A 224 -15.29 -8.59 -6.74
CA PRO A 224 -15.45 -7.39 -5.92
C PRO A 224 -15.00 -7.65 -4.48
N CYS A 225 -14.36 -6.66 -3.87
CA CYS A 225 -14.01 -6.74 -2.45
C CYS A 225 -15.25 -6.74 -1.55
N LEU A 226 -15.08 -7.20 -0.31
CA LEU A 226 -16.17 -7.29 0.68
C LEU A 226 -17.02 -6.00 0.77
N GLU A 227 -16.40 -4.83 0.70
CA GLU A 227 -17.09 -3.53 0.76
C GLU A 227 -17.97 -3.27 -0.47
N LEU A 228 -17.49 -3.62 -1.66
CA LEU A 228 -18.33 -3.57 -2.87
C LEU A 228 -19.46 -4.59 -2.80
N LYS A 229 -19.21 -5.80 -2.29
CA LYS A 229 -20.26 -6.82 -2.09
C LYS A 229 -21.37 -6.30 -1.16
N ARG A 230 -21.02 -5.54 -0.12
CA ARG A 230 -22.01 -4.93 0.81
C ARG A 230 -22.89 -3.88 0.14
N ILE A 231 -22.31 -3.04 -0.73
CA ILE A 231 -23.06 -1.99 -1.43
C ILE A 231 -23.80 -2.54 -2.66
N TYR A 232 -23.25 -3.54 -3.33
CA TYR A 232 -23.77 -4.16 -4.55
C TYR A 232 -23.98 -5.67 -4.37
N PRO A 233 -24.84 -6.11 -3.44
CA PRO A 233 -25.00 -7.53 -3.09
C PRO A 233 -25.58 -8.38 -4.22
N GLU A 234 -26.29 -7.77 -5.18
CA GLU A 234 -26.87 -8.48 -6.33
C GLU A 234 -25.87 -8.65 -7.50
N ASP A 235 -24.68 -8.05 -7.39
CA ASP A 235 -23.62 -8.14 -8.40
C ASP A 235 -22.61 -9.27 -8.09
N THR A 236 -22.72 -9.93 -6.93
CA THR A 236 -21.78 -10.99 -6.52
C THR A 236 -22.06 -12.30 -7.26
N ILE A 237 -21.03 -12.83 -7.90
CA ILE A 237 -21.01 -14.21 -8.39
C ILE A 237 -20.57 -15.08 -7.20
N ASP A 238 -21.51 -15.54 -6.38
CA ASP A 238 -21.21 -16.57 -5.39
C ASP A 238 -21.14 -17.92 -6.11
N SER A 239 -19.93 -18.41 -6.38
CA SER A 239 -19.74 -19.86 -6.54
C SER A 239 -19.74 -20.47 -5.15
N VAL A 240 -20.87 -21.10 -4.80
CA VAL A 240 -21.00 -22.10 -3.75
C VAL A 240 -19.83 -23.09 -3.82
N ASN A 241 -19.23 -23.40 -2.67
CA ASN A 241 -18.18 -24.40 -2.40
C ASN A 241 -16.77 -24.10 -2.94
N GLU A 242 -15.89 -23.56 -2.08
CA GLU A 242 -14.44 -23.71 -2.26
C GLU A 242 -13.86 -24.42 -1.02
N THR A 243 -13.61 -25.73 -1.17
CA THR A 243 -12.45 -26.36 -0.55
C THR A 243 -11.20 -25.68 -1.09
N PRO A 244 -10.16 -25.44 -0.27
CA PRO A 244 -9.02 -24.64 -0.67
C PRO A 244 -8.13 -25.44 -1.63
N ASP A 245 -8.40 -25.32 -2.93
CA ASP A 245 -7.52 -25.86 -3.96
C ASP A 245 -6.38 -24.87 -4.23
N GLN A 246 -5.17 -25.34 -3.95
CA GLN A 246 -3.92 -24.58 -3.99
C GLN A 246 -3.41 -24.40 -5.43
N SER A 247 -4.15 -23.73 -6.33
CA SER A 247 -3.58 -23.36 -7.63
C SER A 247 -4.41 -22.35 -8.43
N SER A 248 -4.89 -21.29 -7.79
CA SER A 248 -5.40 -20.12 -8.52
C SER A 248 -4.69 -18.87 -8.04
N THR A 249 -3.97 -18.21 -8.95
CA THR A 249 -3.33 -16.90 -8.75
C THR A 249 -4.39 -15.82 -8.48
N SER A 250 -4.86 -15.76 -7.23
CA SER A 250 -5.71 -14.67 -6.71
C SER A 250 -4.83 -13.47 -6.40
N SER A 251 -5.07 -12.34 -7.06
CA SER A 251 -4.38 -11.07 -6.75
C SER A 251 -4.78 -10.60 -5.35
N VAL A 252 -3.87 -10.72 -4.39
CA VAL A 252 -4.15 -10.45 -2.98
C VAL A 252 -4.45 -8.96 -2.77
N SER A 253 -5.53 -8.63 -2.06
CA SER A 253 -5.90 -7.24 -1.80
C SER A 253 -4.86 -6.53 -0.92
N ILE A 254 -4.67 -5.23 -1.17
CA ILE A 254 -3.71 -4.41 -0.42
C ILE A 254 -3.99 -4.39 1.10
N VAL A 255 -5.25 -4.58 1.50
CA VAL A 255 -5.66 -4.61 2.91
C VAL A 255 -5.14 -5.86 3.60
N HIS A 256 -5.27 -7.00 2.92
CA HIS A 256 -4.74 -8.27 3.38
C HIS A 256 -3.21 -8.22 3.43
N LEU A 257 -2.56 -7.61 2.43
CA LEU A 257 -1.12 -7.37 2.48
C LEU A 257 -0.73 -6.46 3.66
N GLN A 258 -1.52 -5.44 3.98
CA GLN A 258 -1.20 -4.49 5.05
C GLN A 258 -1.36 -5.08 6.45
N SER A 259 -2.32 -5.99 6.63
CA SER A 259 -2.50 -6.73 7.89
C SER A 259 -1.66 -8.00 7.97
N ALA A 260 -1.18 -8.54 6.83
CA ALA A 260 -0.39 -9.76 6.77
C ALA A 260 0.88 -9.70 7.61
N HIS A 261 1.22 -10.80 8.27
CA HIS A 261 2.45 -10.92 9.05
C HIS A 261 3.69 -10.97 8.14
N GLU A 262 4.88 -10.76 8.71
CA GLU A 262 6.15 -10.77 7.96
C GLU A 262 6.32 -12.07 7.14
N ASN A 263 6.04 -13.23 7.73
CA ASN A 263 6.13 -14.53 7.04
C ASN A 263 5.16 -14.64 5.85
N GLN A 264 3.93 -14.15 5.98
CA GLN A 264 2.94 -14.14 4.90
C GLN A 264 3.36 -13.20 3.77
N LEU A 265 3.93 -12.03 4.11
CA LEU A 265 4.46 -11.10 3.12
C LEU A 265 5.61 -11.72 2.32
N LEU A 266 6.47 -12.50 2.97
CA LEU A 266 7.54 -13.24 2.30
C LEU A 266 7.00 -14.31 1.33
N GLU A 267 5.87 -14.96 1.66
CA GLU A 267 5.19 -15.87 0.73
C GLU A 267 4.67 -15.13 -0.50
N TYR A 268 4.09 -13.93 -0.33
CA TYR A 268 3.59 -13.13 -1.44
C TYR A 268 4.69 -12.63 -2.40
N LEU A 269 5.94 -12.56 -1.95
CA LEU A 269 7.06 -12.25 -2.83
C LEU A 269 7.27 -13.31 -3.93
N ARG A 270 6.77 -14.54 -3.72
CA ARG A 270 6.84 -15.64 -4.71
C ARG A 270 5.76 -15.56 -5.79
N SER A 271 4.82 -14.60 -5.69
CA SER A 271 3.74 -14.41 -6.66
C SER A 271 4.27 -14.06 -8.05
N THR A 272 3.55 -14.48 -9.08
CA THR A 272 3.80 -14.08 -10.48
C THR A 272 3.22 -12.70 -10.81
N ASP A 273 2.33 -12.17 -9.98
CA ASP A 273 1.81 -10.81 -10.14
C ASP A 273 2.80 -9.78 -9.60
N THR A 274 3.39 -9.02 -10.51
CA THR A 274 4.34 -7.94 -10.22
C THR A 274 3.78 -6.92 -9.23
N SER A 275 2.46 -6.65 -9.28
CA SER A 275 1.83 -5.68 -8.39
C SER A 275 1.84 -6.19 -6.95
N THR A 276 1.38 -7.43 -6.74
CA THR A 276 1.42 -8.12 -5.44
C THR A 276 2.83 -8.13 -4.86
N VAL A 277 3.84 -8.48 -5.66
CA VAL A 277 5.25 -8.48 -5.22
C VAL A 277 5.70 -7.08 -4.82
N GLN A 278 5.43 -6.04 -5.62
CA GLN A 278 5.81 -4.66 -5.31
C GLN A 278 5.16 -4.15 -4.02
N TYR A 279 3.87 -4.43 -3.80
CA TYR A 279 3.19 -4.03 -2.57
C TYR A 279 3.68 -4.80 -1.35
N ALA A 280 3.87 -6.11 -1.47
CA ALA A 280 4.43 -6.93 -0.40
C ALA A 280 5.84 -6.46 0.00
N MET A 281 6.69 -6.13 -0.98
CA MET A 281 7.99 -5.52 -0.75
C MET A 281 7.87 -4.19 -0.01
N ALA A 282 7.06 -3.26 -0.50
CA ALA A 282 6.91 -1.94 0.11
C ALA A 282 6.39 -2.02 1.56
N ILE A 283 5.50 -2.97 1.84
CA ILE A 283 4.96 -3.19 3.19
C ILE A 283 6.02 -3.83 4.10
N LEU A 284 6.77 -4.82 3.62
CA LEU A 284 7.91 -5.38 4.36
C LEU A 284 8.95 -4.29 4.68
N GLU A 285 9.31 -3.49 3.68
CA GLU A 285 10.25 -2.39 3.85
C GLU A 285 9.73 -1.40 4.90
N GLY A 286 8.47 -0.97 4.78
CA GLY A 286 7.84 -0.07 5.76
C GLY A 286 7.79 -0.65 7.17
N LYS A 287 7.59 -1.97 7.31
CA LYS A 287 7.62 -2.66 8.62
C LYS A 287 9.02 -2.65 9.22
N TRP A 288 10.01 -3.10 8.46
CA TRP A 288 11.41 -3.11 8.94
C TRP A 288 11.86 -1.70 9.28
N MET A 289 11.60 -0.73 8.41
CA MET A 289 11.90 0.68 8.60
C MET A 289 11.17 1.32 9.81
N GLY A 290 10.04 0.76 10.23
CA GLY A 290 9.27 1.25 11.38
C GLY A 290 9.64 0.60 12.72
N GLU A 291 10.54 -0.40 12.75
CA GLU A 291 10.79 -1.25 13.94
C GLU A 291 11.19 -0.45 15.20
N TYR A 292 11.89 0.67 15.03
CA TYR A 292 12.44 1.48 16.13
C TYR A 292 11.74 2.84 16.30
N GLY A 293 10.52 2.98 15.77
CA GLY A 293 9.69 4.16 15.96
C GLY A 293 9.93 5.31 14.99
N SER A 294 9.02 6.28 15.00
CA SER A 294 8.94 7.33 13.97
C SER A 294 10.14 8.29 13.97
N ASP A 295 10.74 8.58 15.12
CA ASP A 295 11.88 9.51 15.20
C ASP A 295 13.11 8.92 14.49
N ILE A 296 13.48 7.68 14.83
CA ILE A 296 14.58 6.96 14.18
C ILE A 296 14.26 6.73 12.69
N GLN A 297 13.01 6.41 12.36
CA GLN A 297 12.57 6.30 10.97
C GLN A 297 12.84 7.59 10.18
N GLN A 298 12.54 8.76 10.73
CA GLN A 298 12.81 10.06 10.09
C GLN A 298 14.31 10.30 9.93
N GLN A 299 15.13 9.96 10.92
CA GLN A 299 16.58 10.08 10.83
C GLN A 299 17.15 9.19 9.70
N VAL A 300 16.66 7.95 9.57
CA VAL A 300 17.06 7.04 8.48
C VAL A 300 16.61 7.57 7.11
N LEU A 301 15.40 8.14 7.00
CA LEU A 301 14.92 8.78 5.77
C LEU A 301 15.82 9.95 5.37
N TYR A 302 16.13 10.81 6.32
CA TYR A 302 16.97 11.97 6.09
C TYR A 302 18.37 11.57 5.62
N ALA A 303 19.00 10.57 6.25
CA ALA A 303 20.28 10.02 5.78
C ALA A 303 20.18 9.43 4.36
N THR A 304 19.07 8.75 4.04
CA THR A 304 18.83 8.20 2.70
C THR A 304 18.66 9.32 1.66
N GLN A 305 18.00 10.42 2.02
CA GLN A 305 17.87 11.60 1.17
C GLN A 305 19.22 12.27 0.91
N GLN A 306 20.08 12.40 1.91
CA GLN A 306 21.45 12.90 1.76
C GLN A 306 22.26 12.03 0.80
N LEU A 307 22.17 10.70 0.95
CA LEU A 307 22.83 9.75 0.04
C LEU A 307 22.38 9.95 -1.42
N ASN A 308 21.07 10.14 -1.64
CA ASN A 308 20.51 10.39 -2.96
C ASN A 308 20.99 11.74 -3.53
N ALA A 309 21.16 12.76 -2.69
CA ALA A 309 21.75 14.05 -3.05
C ALA A 309 23.26 13.98 -3.33
N GLY A 310 23.91 12.83 -3.08
CA GLY A 310 25.33 12.63 -3.32
C GLY A 310 26.22 12.90 -2.10
N ASP A 311 25.64 13.34 -0.97
CA ASP A 311 26.37 13.50 0.28
C ASP A 311 26.52 12.15 1.00
N VAL A 312 27.48 11.36 0.50
CA VAL A 312 27.81 10.03 1.03
C VAL A 312 28.35 10.10 2.45
N TYR A 313 29.11 11.16 2.78
CA TYR A 313 29.76 11.30 4.08
C TYR A 313 28.75 11.50 5.20
N SER A 314 27.84 12.48 5.06
CA SER A 314 26.84 12.77 6.10
C SER A 314 25.91 11.57 6.31
N ALA A 315 25.48 10.92 5.22
CA ALA A 315 24.67 9.72 5.28
C ALA A 315 25.36 8.59 6.04
N ARG A 316 26.65 8.36 5.78
CA ARG A 316 27.47 7.35 6.48
C ARG A 316 27.54 7.61 7.97
N VAL A 317 27.86 8.84 8.37
CA VAL A 317 28.01 9.22 9.78
C VAL A 317 26.71 9.02 10.54
N MET A 318 25.59 9.48 9.98
CA MET A 318 24.28 9.35 10.60
C MET A 318 23.85 7.89 10.74
N LEU A 319 23.95 7.09 9.67
CA LEU A 319 23.56 5.68 9.71
C LEU A 319 24.46 4.87 10.66
N LYS A 320 25.78 5.16 10.73
CA LYS A 320 26.69 4.52 11.70
C LYS A 320 26.27 4.81 13.14
N ARG A 321 25.90 6.05 13.46
CA ARG A 321 25.39 6.42 14.79
C ARG A 321 24.13 5.62 15.14
N ILE A 322 23.21 5.48 14.19
CA ILE A 322 21.98 4.70 14.38
C ILE A 322 22.31 3.22 14.59
N THR A 323 23.22 2.62 13.82
CA THR A 323 23.63 1.22 14.01
C THR A 323 24.33 0.97 15.35
N ALA A 324 25.01 1.96 15.91
CA ALA A 324 25.66 1.83 17.22
C ALA A 324 24.62 1.82 18.36
N GLN A 325 23.53 2.56 18.21
CA GLN A 325 22.42 2.59 19.17
C GLN A 325 21.47 1.40 19.00
N TYR A 326 21.27 0.96 17.75
CA TYR A 326 20.34 -0.11 17.38
C TYR A 326 21.04 -1.17 16.53
N PRO A 327 21.90 -2.00 17.14
CA PRO A 327 22.72 -2.98 16.41
C PRO A 327 21.90 -4.09 15.73
N ASP A 328 20.65 -4.28 16.14
CA ASP A 328 19.75 -5.28 15.52
C ASP A 328 18.83 -4.69 14.45
N TYR A 329 19.01 -3.41 14.11
CA TYR A 329 18.20 -2.75 13.12
C TYR A 329 18.66 -3.08 11.68
N ALA A 330 18.13 -4.18 11.15
CA ALA A 330 18.51 -4.74 9.84
C ALA A 330 18.41 -3.73 8.69
N TYR A 331 17.35 -2.92 8.66
CA TYR A 331 17.11 -1.93 7.61
C TYR A 331 18.27 -0.92 7.51
N VAL A 332 18.77 -0.43 8.65
CA VAL A 332 19.85 0.56 8.71
C VAL A 332 21.17 -0.04 8.26
N TRP A 333 21.45 -1.29 8.63
CA TRP A 333 22.60 -2.02 8.10
C TRP A 333 22.57 -2.13 6.58
N SER A 334 21.40 -2.37 5.99
CA SER A 334 21.26 -2.37 4.53
C SER A 334 21.47 -0.99 3.92
N LYS A 335 20.95 0.09 4.52
CA LYS A 335 21.21 1.46 4.03
C LYS A 335 22.69 1.83 4.14
N LEU A 336 23.38 1.40 5.19
CA LEU A 336 24.82 1.58 5.32
C LEU A 336 25.58 0.78 4.24
N GLY A 337 25.10 -0.42 3.88
CA GLY A 337 25.59 -1.15 2.71
C GLY A 337 25.44 -0.35 1.41
N MET A 338 24.30 0.32 1.19
CA MET A 338 24.08 1.18 0.02
C MET A 338 25.03 2.38 -0.01
N VAL A 339 25.31 2.98 1.15
CA VAL A 339 26.31 4.05 1.27
C VAL A 339 27.67 3.57 0.77
N GLU A 340 28.13 2.41 1.24
CA GLU A 340 29.42 1.86 0.83
C GLU A 340 29.46 1.46 -0.65
N VAL A 341 28.35 1.01 -1.24
CA VAL A 341 28.26 0.79 -2.70
C VAL A 341 28.47 2.10 -3.46
N ARG A 342 27.84 3.19 -3.00
CA ARG A 342 27.92 4.50 -3.65
C ARG A 342 29.32 5.10 -3.57
N ASP A 343 30.07 4.76 -2.52
CA ASP A 343 31.48 5.13 -2.33
C ASP A 343 32.46 4.16 -3.02
N GLY A 344 31.98 3.11 -3.70
CA GLY A 344 32.81 2.10 -4.36
C GLY A 344 33.45 1.07 -3.42
N ASN A 345 33.15 1.11 -2.12
CA ASN A 345 33.69 0.23 -1.08
C ASN A 345 32.94 -1.12 -1.04
N TYR A 346 32.93 -1.87 -2.15
CA TYR A 346 32.14 -3.09 -2.29
C TYR A 346 32.42 -4.17 -1.23
N LYS A 347 33.67 -4.25 -0.72
CA LYS A 347 34.03 -5.20 0.35
C LYS A 347 33.30 -4.86 1.66
N GLN A 348 33.30 -3.58 2.03
CA GLN A 348 32.64 -3.10 3.24
C GLN A 348 31.11 -3.15 3.10
N ALA A 349 30.60 -2.87 1.90
CA ALA A 349 29.18 -3.01 1.58
C ALA A 349 28.67 -4.43 1.85
N ILE A 350 29.41 -5.46 1.41
CA ILE A 350 29.07 -6.87 1.68
C ILE A 350 28.98 -7.14 3.19
N VAL A 351 29.91 -6.62 4.00
CA VAL A 351 29.88 -6.79 5.45
C VAL A 351 28.61 -6.18 6.05
N HIS A 352 28.25 -4.97 5.65
CA HIS A 352 27.04 -4.31 6.16
C HIS A 352 25.75 -5.02 5.70
N TYR A 353 25.68 -5.47 4.44
CA TYR A 353 24.54 -6.27 3.98
C TYR A 353 24.47 -7.62 4.70
N GLN A 354 25.60 -8.28 5.00
CA GLN A 354 25.61 -9.50 5.80
C GLN A 354 25.14 -9.25 7.24
N CYS A 355 25.46 -8.09 7.83
CA CYS A 355 24.89 -7.70 9.13
C CYS A 355 23.36 -7.59 9.07
N ALA A 356 22.80 -7.01 7.99
CA ALA A 356 21.36 -6.96 7.77
C ALA A 356 20.77 -8.37 7.61
N LEU A 357 21.38 -9.22 6.78
CA LEU A 357 20.91 -10.58 6.49
C LEU A 357 20.99 -11.53 7.68
N LYS A 358 21.91 -11.30 8.63
CA LYS A 358 21.92 -12.03 9.92
C LYS A 358 20.65 -11.80 10.72
N ARG A 359 20.01 -10.63 10.61
CA ARG A 359 18.76 -10.29 11.31
C ARG A 359 17.53 -10.62 10.46
N LYS A 360 17.59 -10.33 9.16
CA LYS A 360 16.50 -10.55 8.20
C LYS A 360 17.04 -11.36 7.00
N PRO A 361 17.05 -12.70 7.09
CA PRO A 361 17.66 -13.56 6.06
C PRO A 361 17.06 -13.43 4.65
N TYR A 362 15.81 -12.99 4.57
CA TYR A 362 15.04 -12.85 3.33
C TYR A 362 14.94 -11.40 2.83
N MET A 363 15.78 -10.51 3.33
CA MET A 363 15.81 -9.11 2.90
C MET A 363 16.39 -9.00 1.48
N VAL A 364 15.48 -8.91 0.50
CA VAL A 364 15.81 -8.96 -0.94
C VAL A 364 16.82 -7.88 -1.34
N ASP A 365 16.66 -6.64 -0.87
CA ASP A 365 17.59 -5.55 -1.19
C ASP A 365 19.02 -5.84 -0.72
N ALA A 366 19.17 -6.43 0.46
CA ALA A 366 20.48 -6.79 1.00
C ALA A 366 21.09 -7.97 0.24
N LEU A 367 20.30 -8.99 -0.14
CA LEU A 367 20.77 -10.09 -0.99
C LEU A 367 21.22 -9.60 -2.37
N LEU A 368 20.44 -8.73 -3.02
CA LEU A 368 20.81 -8.10 -4.28
C LEU A 368 22.06 -7.22 -4.12
N GLY A 369 22.16 -6.50 -3.00
CA GLY A 369 23.33 -5.69 -2.63
C GLY A 369 24.59 -6.55 -2.54
N VAL A 370 24.53 -7.67 -1.83
CA VAL A 370 25.63 -8.65 -1.77
C VAL A 370 25.98 -9.17 -3.15
N GLY A 371 25.00 -9.64 -3.93
CA GLY A 371 25.24 -10.20 -5.27
C GLY A 371 25.87 -9.20 -6.23
N THR A 372 25.39 -7.95 -6.22
CA THR A 372 25.94 -6.86 -7.05
C THR A 372 27.36 -6.51 -6.64
N CYS A 373 27.63 -6.37 -5.34
CA CYS A 373 28.99 -6.10 -4.84
C CYS A 373 29.94 -7.25 -5.16
N ALA A 374 29.46 -8.49 -5.05
CA ALA A 374 30.24 -9.68 -5.36
C ALA A 374 30.61 -9.73 -6.83
N ALA A 375 29.66 -9.45 -7.74
CA ALA A 375 29.93 -9.34 -9.16
C ALA A 375 30.96 -8.23 -9.49
N LYS A 376 30.86 -7.06 -8.83
CA LYS A 376 31.85 -5.98 -8.97
C LYS A 376 33.25 -6.36 -8.47
N LEU A 377 33.35 -7.32 -7.55
CA LEU A 377 34.60 -7.87 -7.03
C LEU A 377 35.02 -9.17 -7.73
N SER A 378 34.34 -9.58 -8.80
CA SER A 378 34.53 -10.85 -9.51
C SER A 378 34.44 -12.10 -8.61
N ARG A 379 33.67 -12.00 -7.52
CA ARG A 379 33.37 -13.11 -6.60
C ARG A 379 32.14 -13.87 -7.07
N TRP A 380 32.26 -14.55 -8.20
CA TRP A 380 31.14 -15.13 -8.94
C TRP A 380 30.33 -16.16 -8.15
N ASN A 381 30.97 -16.98 -7.31
CA ASN A 381 30.27 -17.95 -6.45
C ASN A 381 29.30 -17.25 -5.49
N LEU A 382 29.75 -16.17 -4.86
CA LEU A 382 28.96 -15.41 -3.90
C LEU A 382 27.85 -14.59 -4.59
N ALA A 383 28.12 -14.12 -5.81
CA ALA A 383 27.10 -13.51 -6.68
C ALA A 383 26.01 -14.51 -7.07
N HIS A 384 26.41 -15.72 -7.47
CA HIS A 384 25.51 -16.82 -7.82
C HIS A 384 24.63 -17.23 -6.63
N GLU A 385 25.21 -17.49 -5.46
CA GLU A 385 24.46 -17.86 -4.25
C GLU A 385 23.44 -16.78 -3.85
N SER A 386 23.83 -15.51 -3.93
CA SER A 386 22.95 -14.40 -3.57
C SER A 386 21.80 -14.28 -4.58
N ALA A 387 22.10 -14.38 -5.87
CA ALA A 387 21.09 -14.32 -6.93
C ALA A 387 20.12 -15.51 -6.86
N ALA A 388 20.62 -16.73 -6.61
CA ALA A 388 19.80 -17.93 -6.43
C ALA A 388 18.85 -17.79 -5.23
N LYS A 389 19.35 -17.25 -4.10
CA LYS A 389 18.49 -16.95 -2.94
C LYS A 389 17.40 -15.94 -3.28
N VAL A 390 17.73 -14.85 -3.99
CA VAL A 390 16.70 -13.89 -4.42
C VAL A 390 15.67 -14.55 -5.31
N LEU A 391 16.06 -15.38 -6.27
CA LEU A 391 15.12 -16.08 -7.16
C LEU A 391 14.23 -17.10 -6.44
N SER A 392 14.68 -17.66 -5.31
CA SER A 392 13.84 -18.50 -4.45
C SER A 392 12.76 -17.71 -3.68
N ILE A 393 12.96 -16.40 -3.51
CA ILE A 393 12.03 -15.49 -2.83
C ILE A 393 11.16 -14.75 -3.84
N GLN A 394 11.74 -14.31 -4.96
CA GLN A 394 11.12 -13.57 -6.05
C GLN A 394 11.51 -14.18 -7.40
N PRO A 395 10.77 -15.19 -7.89
CA PRO A 395 11.07 -15.86 -9.15
C PRO A 395 11.10 -14.93 -10.38
N SER A 396 10.34 -13.83 -10.32
CA SER A 396 10.25 -12.81 -11.38
C SER A 396 11.28 -11.68 -11.27
N ASN A 397 12.26 -11.76 -10.36
CA ASN A 397 13.24 -10.70 -10.17
C ASN A 397 14.28 -10.66 -11.31
N GLU A 398 14.15 -9.69 -12.21
CA GLU A 398 15.02 -9.53 -13.37
C GLU A 398 16.47 -9.25 -12.98
N THR A 399 16.70 -8.43 -11.95
CA THR A 399 18.07 -8.10 -11.51
C THR A 399 18.81 -9.34 -11.01
N ALA A 400 18.13 -10.23 -10.28
CA ALA A 400 18.70 -11.50 -9.84
C ALA A 400 18.96 -12.45 -11.02
N ARG A 401 18.07 -12.53 -12.02
CA ARG A 401 18.34 -13.32 -13.24
C ARG A 401 19.59 -12.84 -13.97
N CYS A 402 19.75 -11.53 -14.14
CA CYS A 402 20.94 -10.95 -14.77
C CYS A 402 22.22 -11.25 -13.96
N LEU A 403 22.17 -11.12 -12.64
CA LEU A 403 23.31 -11.46 -11.76
C LEU A 403 23.66 -12.95 -11.84
N LEU A 404 22.66 -13.83 -11.89
CA LEU A 404 22.89 -15.27 -12.02
C LEU A 404 23.50 -15.60 -13.39
N GLN A 405 22.97 -15.04 -14.47
CA GLN A 405 23.46 -15.25 -15.83
C GLN A 405 24.91 -14.78 -16.00
N THR A 406 25.24 -13.60 -15.47
CA THR A 406 26.61 -13.07 -15.50
C THR A 406 27.57 -13.94 -14.68
N ALA A 407 27.18 -14.35 -13.48
CA ALA A 407 27.99 -15.26 -12.67
C ALA A 407 28.24 -16.62 -13.35
N LEU A 408 27.21 -17.19 -14.01
CA LEU A 408 27.34 -18.46 -14.75
C LEU A 408 28.22 -18.31 -16.00
N TYR A 409 28.06 -17.23 -16.76
CA TYR A 409 28.88 -16.94 -17.94
C TYR A 409 30.37 -16.85 -17.58
N GLU A 410 30.69 -16.14 -16.50
CA GLU A 410 32.07 -16.00 -16.02
C GLU A 410 32.61 -17.30 -15.42
N ALA A 411 31.78 -18.09 -14.73
CA ALA A 411 32.16 -19.39 -14.18
C ALA A 411 32.44 -20.45 -15.26
N LEU A 412 31.75 -20.39 -16.40
CA LEU A 412 31.96 -21.28 -17.55
C LEU A 412 33.15 -20.86 -18.44
N GLY A 413 33.84 -19.78 -18.08
CA GLY A 413 35.03 -19.28 -18.76
C GLY A 413 34.68 -18.48 -20.02
N GLY A 414 34.70 -17.14 -19.90
CA GLY A 414 34.59 -16.18 -21.00
C GLY A 414 35.71 -16.28 -22.06
N LYS A 415 35.86 -17.43 -22.70
CA LYS A 415 36.66 -17.65 -23.91
C LYS A 415 35.74 -18.03 -25.06
N GLY A 416 35.00 -17.04 -25.53
CA GLY A 416 34.30 -17.09 -26.81
C GLY A 416 34.32 -15.70 -27.44
N THR A 417 35.24 -15.48 -28.37
CA THR A 417 35.31 -14.32 -29.29
C THR A 417 35.84 -12.98 -28.75
N SER A 418 37.16 -12.88 -28.49
CA SER A 418 37.91 -11.70 -28.97
C SER A 418 39.42 -11.92 -28.91
N LYS A 419 40.11 -11.46 -29.98
CA LYS A 419 41.56 -11.48 -30.24
C LYS A 419 42.13 -12.71 -30.96
N LYS A 420 41.86 -12.76 -32.27
CA LYS A 420 42.95 -12.87 -33.26
C LYS A 420 42.95 -11.61 -34.13
N LYS A 421 43.46 -10.52 -33.57
CA LYS A 421 44.16 -9.47 -34.32
C LYS A 421 45.52 -9.35 -33.65
N GLN A 422 46.53 -9.97 -34.26
CA GLN A 422 47.89 -9.43 -34.33
C GLN A 422 48.73 -10.26 -35.32
N ASN A 423 49.29 -9.51 -36.27
CA ASN A 423 50.50 -9.75 -37.06
C ASN A 423 50.41 -10.62 -38.32
N LYS A 424 50.15 -9.99 -39.46
CA LYS A 424 51.22 -9.40 -40.29
C LYS A 424 50.71 -8.15 -41.00
#